data_AF-A0A661P2R6-F1
#
_entry.id   AF-A0A661P2R6-F1
#
_cell.length_a   1.000
_cell.length_b   1.000
_cell.length_c   1.000
_cell.angle_alpha   90.00
_cell.angle_beta   90.00
_cell.angle_gamma   90.00
#
_symmetry.space_group_name_H-M   'P 1'
#
loop_
_entity.id
_entity.type
_entity.pdbx_description
1 polymer ?
#
loop_
_entity_poly.entity_id
_entity_poly.type
_entity_poly.pdbx_seq_one_letter_code
_entity_poly.pdbx_strand_id
1 'polypeptide(L)' 'TAKNVELLVVEKWRVATKKRSSGTRCYIAAVSDIDLLRQEKGDFSSEEEFNSFWRAMEVKATKKARWEEKRKKTDS' A
#
# COMPACT_ATOMS: atom_id res chain seq x y z
N THR A 1 6.76 27.73 -3.20
CA THR A 1 7.85 26.76 -2.98
C THR A 1 7.52 25.92 -1.77
N ALA A 2 7.68 24.60 -1.83
CA ALA A 2 7.54 23.76 -0.64
C ALA A 2 8.63 24.10 0.38
N LYS A 3 8.29 24.03 1.68
CA LYS A 3 9.20 24.29 2.81
C LYS A 3 9.07 23.14 3.82
N ASN A 4 10.10 22.91 4.62
CA ASN A 4 10.14 21.84 5.64
C ASN A 4 9.96 20.43 5.04
N VAL A 5 10.77 20.12 4.03
CA VAL A 5 10.76 18.81 3.37
C VAL A 5 11.84 17.94 4.01
N GLU A 6 11.49 16.69 4.30
CA GLU A 6 12.39 15.67 4.81
C GLU A 6 12.39 14.47 3.86
N LEU A 7 13.55 13.85 3.67
CA LEU A 7 13.71 12.63 2.89
C LEU A 7 14.06 11.48 3.82
N LEU A 8 13.25 10.42 3.78
CA LEU A 8 13.46 9.18 4.50
C LEU A 8 13.73 8.06 3.49
N VAL A 9 14.79 7.28 3.70
CA VAL A 9 15.10 6.07 2.92
C VAL A 9 14.89 4.88 3.83
N VAL A 10 13.78 4.17 3.62
CA VAL A 10 13.33 3.08 4.48
C VAL A 10 12.81 1.93 3.65
N GLU A 11 12.85 0.72 4.21
CA GLU A 11 12.24 -0.44 3.58
C GLU A 11 10.70 -0.32 3.65
N LYS A 12 10.03 -0.65 2.55
CA LYS A 12 8.56 -0.51 2.42
C LYS A 12 7.79 -1.20 3.55
N TRP A 13 8.21 -2.40 3.95
CA TRP A 13 7.49 -3.21 4.94
C TRP A 13 7.52 -2.56 6.33
N ARG A 14 8.60 -1.84 6.66
CA ARG A 14 8.78 -1.20 7.96
C ARG A 14 7.84 -0.03 8.21
N VAL A 15 7.32 0.60 7.16
CA VAL A 15 6.40 1.74 7.27
C VAL A 15 5.00 1.43 6.73
N ALA A 16 4.77 0.20 6.28
CA ALA A 16 3.47 -0.21 5.77
C ALA A 16 2.48 -0.47 6.92
N THR A 17 1.21 -0.24 6.64
CA THR A 17 0.09 -0.59 7.53
C THR A 17 -0.68 -1.79 6.98
N LYS A 18 -1.56 -2.38 7.78
CA LYS A 18 -2.52 -3.42 7.37
C LYS A 18 -3.79 -2.83 6.72
N LYS A 19 -3.80 -1.52 6.45
CA LYS A 19 -4.92 -0.79 5.82
C LYS A 19 -4.65 -0.51 4.35
N ARG A 20 -5.73 -0.41 3.55
CA ARG A 20 -5.65 0.03 2.15
C ARG A 20 -5.73 1.55 2.06
N SER A 21 -4.88 2.16 1.25
CA SER A 21 -4.93 3.61 0.96
C SER A 21 -5.97 3.96 -0.10
N SER A 22 -6.48 2.97 -0.84
CA SER A 22 -7.54 3.18 -1.83
C SER A 22 -8.58 2.07 -1.82
N GLY A 23 -9.85 2.48 -1.72
CA GLY A 23 -10.99 1.61 -1.92
C GLY A 23 -11.06 1.02 -3.33
N THR A 24 -10.70 1.75 -4.39
CA THR A 24 -10.87 1.27 -5.77
C THR A 24 -9.63 0.60 -6.37
N ARG A 25 -8.43 1.04 -5.97
CA ARG A 25 -7.16 0.59 -6.56
C ARG A 25 -6.37 -0.39 -5.69
N CYS A 26 -6.88 -0.68 -4.49
CA CYS A 26 -6.31 -1.68 -3.58
C CYS A 26 -4.85 -1.44 -3.21
N TYR A 27 -4.43 -0.17 -3.17
CA TYR A 27 -3.09 0.22 -2.76
C TYR A 27 -2.86 -0.03 -1.27
N ILE A 28 -1.62 -0.35 -0.94
CA ILE A 28 -1.11 -0.48 0.43
C ILE A 28 -0.95 0.93 1.02
N ALA A 29 -1.39 1.15 2.25
CA ALA A 29 -1.15 2.41 2.95
C ALA A 29 0.14 2.34 3.76
N ALA A 30 0.92 3.42 3.72
CA ALA A 30 1.98 3.68 4.69
C ALA A 30 1.41 4.39 5.92
N VAL A 31 2.18 4.40 7.01
CA VAL A 31 1.89 5.21 8.20
C VAL A 31 1.85 6.69 7.81
N SER A 32 0.88 7.43 8.35
CA SER A 32 0.68 8.85 8.05
C SER A 32 1.31 9.80 9.07
N ASP A 33 1.67 9.29 10.24
CA ASP A 33 2.32 10.06 11.30
C ASP A 33 3.83 10.16 11.02
N ILE A 34 4.36 11.38 11.04
CA ILE A 34 5.76 11.66 10.68
C ILE A 34 6.74 11.07 11.68
N ASP A 35 6.40 11.04 12.97
CA ASP A 35 7.30 10.51 14.00
C ASP A 35 7.33 8.99 13.96
N LEU A 36 6.21 8.34 13.62
CA LEU A 36 6.20 6.90 13.35
C LEU A 36 6.95 6.53 12.07
N LEU A 37 6.90 7.37 11.02
CA LEU A 37 7.70 7.16 9.81
C LEU A 37 9.20 7.24 10.11
N ARG A 38 9.64 8.24 10.88
CA ARG A 38 11.04 8.38 11.32
C ARG A 38 11.52 7.21 12.17
N GLN A 39 10.63 6.64 12.98
CA GLN A 39 10.93 5.49 13.83
C GLN A 39 10.73 4.14 13.11
N GLU A 40 10.34 4.16 11.83
CA GLU A 40 10.05 2.95 11.05
C GLU A 40 9.01 2.03 11.73
N LYS A 41 7.97 2.63 12.34
CA LYS A 41 6.95 1.94 13.13
C LYS A 41 5.68 1.64 12.33
N GLY A 42 5.79 0.74 11.37
CA GLY A 42 4.68 0.13 10.64
C GLY A 42 3.98 -0.98 11.43
N ASP A 43 3.01 -1.62 10.78
CA ASP A 43 2.18 -2.68 11.40
C ASP A 43 2.81 -4.08 11.34
N PHE A 44 3.99 -4.21 10.71
CA PHE A 44 4.63 -5.49 10.43
C PHE A 44 5.95 -5.62 11.18
N SER A 45 6.18 -6.81 11.72
CA SER A 45 7.39 -7.18 12.46
C SER A 45 8.49 -7.73 11.55
N SER A 46 8.15 -8.22 10.36
CA SER A 46 9.10 -8.69 9.35
C SER A 46 8.59 -8.49 7.92
N GLU A 47 9.50 -8.58 6.95
CA GLU A 47 9.17 -8.52 5.53
C GLU A 47 8.29 -9.71 5.08
N GLU A 48 8.51 -10.89 5.66
CA GLU A 48 7.73 -12.09 5.39
C GLU A 48 6.28 -11.93 5.84
N GLU A 49 6.05 -11.35 7.03
CA GLU A 49 4.72 -11.04 7.54
C GLU A 49 4.00 -10.07 6.59
N PHE A 50 4.68 -9.00 6.18
CA PHE A 50 4.18 -8.02 5.23
C PHE A 50 3.74 -8.67 3.92
N ASN A 51 4.63 -9.49 3.32
CA ASN A 51 4.34 -10.14 2.04
C ASN A 51 3.20 -11.16 2.17
N SER A 52 3.20 -11.96 3.24
CA SER A 52 2.18 -12.99 3.48
C SER A 52 0.80 -12.36 3.67
N PHE A 53 0.69 -11.33 4.50
CA PHE A 53 -0.57 -10.62 4.74
C PHE A 53 -1.14 -10.03 3.44
N TRP A 54 -0.33 -9.27 2.70
CA TRP A 54 -0.80 -8.58 1.50
C TRP A 54 -1.08 -9.51 0.31
N ARG A 55 -0.39 -10.64 0.20
CA ARG A 55 -0.67 -11.66 -0.82
C ARG A 55 -1.91 -12.49 -0.50
N ALA A 56 -2.21 -12.71 0.78
CA ALA A 56 -3.43 -13.40 1.21
C ALA A 56 -4.70 -12.53 1.07
N MET A 57 -4.56 -11.20 0.97
CA MET A 57 -5.70 -10.30 0.88
C MET A 57 -6.48 -10.46 -0.43
N GLU A 58 -7.71 -10.93 -0.33
CA GLU A 58 -8.59 -11.02 -1.49
C GLU A 58 -8.96 -9.65 -2.07
N VAL A 59 -9.12 -9.60 -3.40
CA VAL A 59 -9.72 -8.47 -4.09
C VAL A 59 -11.18 -8.80 -4.36
N LYS A 60 -12.09 -7.93 -3.89
CA LYS A 60 -13.55 -8.06 -4.12
C LYS A 60 -13.84 -8.34 -5.61
N ALA A 61 -14.70 -9.33 -5.88
CA ALA A 61 -15.02 -9.79 -7.24
C ALA A 61 -15.51 -8.65 -8.16
N THR A 62 -16.34 -7.73 -7.63
CA THR A 62 -16.82 -6.56 -8.38
C THR A 62 -15.69 -5.67 -8.92
N LYS A 63 -14.57 -5.58 -8.19
CA LYS A 63 -13.38 -4.84 -8.65
C LYS A 63 -12.62 -5.62 -9.72
N LYS A 64 -12.49 -6.94 -9.57
CA LYS A 64 -11.84 -7.80 -10.58
C LYS A 64 -12.55 -7.67 -11.93
N ALA A 65 -13.88 -7.80 -11.94
CA ALA A 65 -14.68 -7.66 -13.16
C ALA A 65 -14.50 -6.29 -13.83
N ARG A 66 -14.55 -5.19 -13.06
CA ARG A 66 -14.30 -3.83 -13.57
C ARG A 66 -12.90 -3.70 -14.18
N TRP A 67 -11.88 -4.29 -13.56
CA TRP A 67 -10.51 -4.22 -14.07
C TRP A 67 -10.31 -5.04 -15.35
N GLU A 68 -10.95 -6.20 -15.45
CA GLU A 68 -10.96 -7.03 -16.66
C GLU A 68 -11.64 -6.34 -17.83
N GLU A 69 -12.80 -5.70 -17.60
CA GLU A 69 -13.48 -4.90 -18.63
C GLU A 69 -12.59 -3.78 -19.15
N LYS A 70 -11.89 -3.08 -18.25
CA LYS A 70 -10.95 -2.02 -18.63
C LYS A 70 -9.76 -2.53 -19.44
N ARG A 71 -9.20 -3.70 -19.12
CA ARG A 71 -8.11 -4.30 -19.90
C ARG A 71 -8.55 -4.59 -21.33
N LYS A 72 -9.72 -5.23 -21.50
CA LYS A 72 -10.28 -5.55 -22.82
C LYS A 72 -10.50 -4.32 -23.71
N LYS A 73 -10.91 -3.18 -23.13
CA LYS A 73 -11.07 -1.91 -23.86
C LYS A 73 -9.76 -1.24 -24.26
N THR A 74 -8.65 -1.53 -23.59
CA THR A 74 -7.34 -0.97 -23.93
C THR A 74 -6.67 -1.74 -25.07
N ASP A 75 -7.03 -3.03 -25.22
CA ASP A 75 -6.47 -3.92 -26.23
C ASP A 75 -7.27 -3.95 -27.55
N SER A 76 -8.30 -3.09 -27.70
CA SER A 76 -9.12 -2.89 -28.92
C SER A 76 -8.96 -1.48 -29.45
#